data_AF-C5LAS0-F1
#
_entry.id   AF-C5LAS0-F1
#
_cell.length_a   1.000
_cell.length_b   1.000
_cell.length_c   1.000
_cell.angle_alpha   90.00
_cell.angle_beta   90.00
_cell.angle_gamma   90.00
#
_symmetry.space_group_name_H-M   'P 1'
#
loop_
_entity.id
_entity.type
_entity.pdbx_description
1 polymer ?
#
loop_
_entity_poly.entity_id
_entity_poly.type
_entity_poly.pdbx_seq_one_letter_code
_entity_poly.pdbx_strand_id
1 'polypeptide(L)'
;WAQGPLNAYDPTRYTGGSSSGPATGVALGLFPFAIGFDGGGSIRDPSSWSGVVGTVATFGAVRYENAETEIFTTLHCGPITTNVADAAIVLEVMANTKNKVSR
;
A
#
# COMPACT_ATOMS: atom_id res chain seq x y z
N TRP A 1 4.36 -13.82 -15.66
CA TRP A 1 3.96 -12.64 -14.88
C TRP A 1 2.97 -11.87 -15.74
N ALA A 2 1.67 -11.99 -15.46
CA ALA A 2 0.66 -11.24 -16.21
C ALA A 2 0.96 -9.74 -16.07
N GLN A 3 0.95 -9.02 -17.18
CA GLN A 3 1.28 -7.59 -17.21
C GLN A 3 0.25 -6.85 -16.34
N GLY A 4 0.69 -6.40 -15.15
CA GLY A 4 -0.12 -5.57 -14.27
C GLY A 4 -0.39 -4.19 -14.89
N PRO A 5 -1.14 -3.32 -14.18
CA PRO A 5 -1.37 -1.93 -14.59
C PRO A 5 -0.07 -1.24 -15.00
N LEU A 6 -0.14 -0.46 -16.08
CA LEU A 6 0.98 0.32 -16.60
C LEU A 6 1.27 1.53 -15.71
N ASN A 7 2.49 2.06 -15.78
CA ASN A 7 2.89 3.19 -14.96
C ASN A 7 2.07 4.44 -15.35
N ALA A 8 1.63 5.20 -14.33
CA ALA A 8 0.77 6.37 -14.51
C ALA A 8 1.43 7.52 -15.29
N TYR A 9 2.76 7.64 -15.26
CA TYR A 9 3.51 8.66 -15.99
C TYR A 9 3.99 8.21 -17.37
N ASP A 10 4.23 6.92 -17.56
CA ASP A 10 4.74 6.35 -18.81
C ASP A 10 4.17 4.94 -19.04
N PRO A 11 3.17 4.78 -19.93
CA PRO A 11 2.52 3.49 -20.15
C PRO A 11 3.44 2.46 -20.81
N THR A 12 4.67 2.82 -21.22
CA THR A 12 5.66 1.86 -21.72
C THR A 12 6.48 1.21 -20.59
N ARG A 13 6.28 1.64 -19.33
CA ARG A 13 7.03 1.19 -18.16
C ARG A 13 6.16 0.40 -17.19
N TYR A 14 6.84 -0.43 -16.40
CA TYR A 14 6.24 -1.09 -15.26
C TYR A 14 5.98 -0.12 -14.12
N THR A 15 4.89 -0.38 -13.40
CA THR A 15 4.50 0.34 -12.19
C THR A 15 5.29 -0.13 -10.97
N GLY A 16 5.91 -1.31 -11.00
CA GLY A 16 6.40 -2.00 -9.81
C GLY A 16 5.31 -2.90 -9.23
N GLY A 17 5.54 -3.49 -8.06
CA GLY A 17 4.54 -4.38 -7.48
C GLY A 17 4.95 -4.94 -6.12
N SER A 18 4.07 -5.69 -5.45
CA SER A 18 2.79 -6.20 -5.96
C SER A 18 1.64 -5.18 -5.99
N SER A 19 1.73 -4.04 -5.29
CA SER A 19 0.66 -3.02 -5.23
C SER A 19 0.62 -2.09 -6.47
N SER A 20 0.70 -2.66 -7.67
CA SER A 20 0.69 -1.91 -8.95
C SER A 20 -0.61 -1.14 -9.17
N GLY A 21 -1.76 -1.79 -9.10
CA GLY A 21 -3.08 -1.15 -9.25
C GLY A 21 -3.31 0.00 -8.27
N PRO A 22 -3.10 -0.20 -6.96
CA PRO A 22 -3.14 0.86 -5.97
C PRO A 22 -2.27 2.07 -6.33
N ALA A 23 -0.99 1.88 -6.66
CA ALA A 23 -0.09 2.98 -6.96
C ALA A 23 -0.48 3.73 -8.25
N THR A 24 -0.77 3.02 -9.35
CA THR A 24 -1.23 3.64 -10.60
C THR A 24 -2.54 4.39 -10.39
N GLY A 25 -3.51 3.81 -9.69
CA GLY A 25 -4.83 4.44 -9.53
C GLY A 25 -4.81 5.67 -8.64
N VAL A 26 -4.01 5.69 -7.57
CA VAL A 26 -3.76 6.92 -6.79
C VAL A 26 -3.05 7.96 -7.64
N ALA A 27 -2.02 7.58 -8.38
CA ALA A 27 -1.25 8.50 -9.22
C ALA A 27 -2.10 9.16 -10.31
N LEU A 28 -3.05 8.41 -10.89
CA LEU A 28 -4.01 8.91 -11.88
C LEU A 28 -5.20 9.67 -11.26
N GLY A 29 -5.27 9.77 -9.93
CA GLY A 29 -6.38 10.44 -9.23
C GLY A 29 -7.73 9.70 -9.31
N LEU A 30 -7.72 8.39 -9.59
CA LEU A 30 -8.95 7.59 -9.66
C LEU A 30 -9.57 7.37 -8.27
N PHE A 31 -8.74 7.39 -7.23
CA PHE A 31 -9.14 7.34 -5.84
C PHE A 31 -8.14 8.15 -4.99
N PRO A 32 -8.59 8.74 -3.85
CA PRO A 32 -7.74 9.61 -3.03
C PRO A 32 -6.61 8.85 -2.31
N PHE A 33 -6.84 7.58 -1.99
CA PHE A 33 -5.86 6.69 -1.38
C PHE A 33 -6.20 5.23 -1.69
N ALA A 34 -5.24 4.34 -1.45
CA ALA A 34 -5.44 2.90 -1.43
C ALA A 34 -4.68 2.25 -0.28
N ILE A 35 -5.03 1.01 0.03
CA ILE A 35 -4.34 0.18 1.02
C ILE A 35 -3.46 -0.82 0.27
N GLY A 36 -2.21 -0.97 0.72
CA GLY A 36 -1.28 -1.95 0.20
C GLY A 36 -0.71 -2.83 1.31
N PHE A 37 -0.01 -3.88 0.88
CA PHE A 37 0.77 -4.75 1.75
C PHE A 37 2.23 -4.76 1.28
N ASP A 38 3.16 -4.78 2.23
CA ASP A 38 4.59 -4.74 1.97
C ASP A 38 5.31 -5.78 2.83
N GLY A 39 5.77 -6.86 2.21
CA GLY A 39 6.66 -7.82 2.88
C GLY A 39 8.09 -7.83 2.35
N GLY A 40 8.35 -7.06 1.30
CA GLY A 40 9.61 -7.07 0.55
C GLY A 40 9.81 -5.89 -0.40
N GLY A 41 8.91 -4.90 -0.40
CA GLY A 41 8.95 -3.76 -1.32
C GLY A 41 7.59 -3.38 -1.88
N SER A 42 6.56 -4.22 -1.67
CA SER A 42 5.31 -4.15 -2.43
C SER A 42 4.46 -2.89 -2.26
N ILE A 43 4.73 -2.01 -1.28
CA ILE A 43 4.18 -0.65 -1.22
C ILE A 43 5.23 0.35 -1.73
N ARG A 44 6.47 0.23 -1.25
CA ARG A 44 7.55 1.19 -1.52
C ARG A 44 7.95 1.25 -3.00
N ASP A 45 8.15 0.10 -3.63
CA ASP A 45 8.56 -0.02 -5.03
C ASP A 45 7.54 0.63 -5.97
N PRO A 46 6.25 0.22 -5.95
CA PRO A 46 5.29 0.83 -6.86
C PRO A 46 4.98 2.29 -6.54
N SER A 47 5.07 2.70 -5.27
CA SER A 47 4.88 4.11 -4.90
C SER A 47 6.01 4.99 -5.43
N SER A 48 7.26 4.53 -5.31
CA SER A 48 8.44 5.21 -5.84
C SER A 48 8.36 5.39 -7.36
N TRP A 49 7.98 4.33 -8.08
CA TRP A 49 7.96 4.36 -9.55
C TRP A 49 6.75 5.13 -10.09
N SER A 50 5.65 5.20 -9.33
CA SER A 50 4.43 5.91 -9.69
C SER A 50 4.32 7.29 -9.07
N GLY A 51 5.38 7.80 -8.42
CA GLY A 51 5.46 9.16 -7.87
C GLY A 51 4.40 9.49 -6.82
N VAL A 52 4.02 8.49 -6.02
CA VAL A 52 3.06 8.62 -4.93
C VAL A 52 3.72 8.31 -3.58
N VAL A 53 3.05 8.67 -2.49
CA VAL A 53 3.51 8.43 -1.13
C VAL A 53 2.99 7.08 -0.65
N GLY A 54 3.89 6.11 -0.49
CA GLY A 54 3.61 4.82 0.14
C GLY A 54 4.20 4.76 1.54
N THR A 55 3.37 4.49 2.55
CA THR A 55 3.82 4.34 3.94
C THR A 55 3.70 2.89 4.39
N VAL A 56 4.79 2.36 4.93
CA VAL A 56 4.82 1.02 5.54
C VAL A 56 4.72 1.19 7.04
N ALA A 57 3.63 0.73 7.64
CA ALA A 57 3.47 0.80 9.09
C ALA A 57 4.47 -0.11 9.80
N THR A 58 4.81 0.23 11.05
CA THR A 58 5.56 -0.69 11.93
C THR A 58 4.85 -2.04 11.99
N PHE A 59 5.63 -3.14 12.05
CA PHE A 59 5.06 -4.50 12.10
C PHE A 59 4.04 -4.63 13.23
N GLY A 60 2.83 -5.09 12.90
CA GLY A 60 1.73 -5.25 13.84
C GLY A 60 1.02 -3.96 14.28
N ALA A 61 1.43 -2.77 13.82
CA ALA A 61 0.76 -1.50 14.17
C ALA A 61 -0.61 -1.34 13.50
N VAL A 62 -0.76 -1.87 12.30
CA VAL A 62 -2.05 -2.00 11.62
C VAL A 62 -2.46 -3.47 11.67
N ARG A 63 -3.64 -3.76 12.20
CA ARG A 63 -4.19 -5.11 12.19
C ARG A 63 -4.78 -5.44 10.82
N TYR A 64 -4.54 -6.65 10.38
CA TYR A 64 -5.15 -7.26 9.20
C TYR A 64 -5.37 -8.74 9.51
N GLU A 65 -6.56 -9.22 9.21
CA GLU A 65 -6.94 -10.63 9.37
C GLU A 65 -6.70 -11.36 8.05
N ASN A 66 -6.38 -12.66 8.11
CA ASN A 66 -6.38 -13.55 6.95
C ASN A 66 -5.41 -13.16 5.81
N ALA A 67 -4.27 -12.54 6.13
CA ALA A 67 -3.14 -12.56 5.21
C ALA A 67 -2.52 -13.96 5.24
N GLU A 68 -3.21 -14.95 4.69
CA GLU A 68 -2.71 -16.31 4.44
C GLU A 68 -1.59 -16.22 3.40
N THR A 69 -0.42 -15.82 3.86
CA THR A 69 0.77 -15.63 3.04
C THR A 69 1.93 -16.34 3.71
N GLU A 70 2.84 -16.89 2.91
CA GLU A 70 4.09 -17.50 3.40
C GLU A 70 5.04 -16.46 4.04
N ILE A 71 4.74 -15.16 3.91
CA ILE A 71 5.57 -14.03 4.37
C ILE A 71 4.98 -13.30 5.59
N PHE A 72 4.11 -13.95 6.36
CA PHE A 72 3.41 -13.34 7.50
C PHE A 72 4.32 -12.70 8.56
N THR A 73 5.58 -13.13 8.66
CA THR A 73 6.59 -12.58 9.58
C THR A 73 7.22 -11.28 9.11
N THR A 74 7.14 -10.97 7.82
CA THR A 74 7.67 -9.73 7.24
C THR A 74 6.58 -8.86 6.63
N LEU A 75 5.34 -9.33 6.58
CA LEU A 75 4.24 -8.58 5.98
C LEU A 75 3.88 -7.37 6.83
N HIS A 76 3.71 -6.22 6.17
CA HIS A 76 3.19 -4.99 6.75
C HIS A 76 1.99 -4.52 5.92
N CYS A 77 1.16 -3.67 6.50
CA CYS A 77 0.04 -3.01 5.83
C CYS A 77 0.19 -1.50 5.97
N GLY A 78 -0.21 -0.74 4.95
CA GLY A 78 -0.16 0.71 5.02
C GLY A 78 -0.76 1.42 3.80
N PRO A 79 -0.92 2.75 3.88
CA PRO A 79 -1.58 3.52 2.83
C PRO A 79 -0.64 3.89 1.68
N ILE A 80 -1.24 4.06 0.51
CA ILE A 80 -0.67 4.71 -0.67
C ILE A 80 -1.55 5.93 -0.97
N THR A 81 -0.94 7.11 -1.11
CA THR A 81 -1.63 8.42 -1.22
C THR A 81 -0.84 9.37 -2.12
N THR A 82 -1.42 10.50 -2.51
CA THR A 82 -0.72 11.51 -3.35
C THR A 82 0.21 12.43 -2.53
N ASN A 83 0.06 12.47 -1.20
CA ASN A 83 0.83 13.37 -0.34
C ASN A 83 0.94 12.84 1.10
N VAL A 84 1.92 13.37 1.85
CA VAL A 84 2.25 12.88 3.20
C VAL A 84 1.15 13.18 4.23
N ALA A 85 0.38 14.26 4.06
CA ALA A 85 -0.68 14.62 5.00
C ALA A 85 -1.80 13.58 4.96
N ASP A 86 -2.22 13.18 3.76
CA ASP A 86 -3.22 12.11 3.58
C ASP A 86 -2.69 10.76 4.08
N ALA A 87 -1.41 10.45 3.82
CA ALA A 87 -0.80 9.23 4.34
C ALA A 87 -0.88 9.15 5.87
N ALA A 88 -0.61 10.26 6.57
CA ALA A 88 -0.69 10.32 8.03
C ALA A 88 -2.13 10.10 8.53
N ILE A 89 -3.12 10.77 7.92
CA ILE A 89 -4.54 10.63 8.29
C ILE A 89 -5.01 9.18 8.09
N VAL A 90 -4.73 8.60 6.93
CA VAL A 90 -5.19 7.24 6.61
C VAL A 90 -4.49 6.23 7.53
N LEU A 91 -3.18 6.38 7.76
CA LEU A 91 -2.45 5.49 8.66
C LEU A 91 -2.98 5.58 10.10
N GLU A 92 -3.30 6.77 10.59
CA GLU A 92 -3.88 6.96 11.92
C GLU A 92 -5.20 6.19 12.05
N VAL A 93 -6.09 6.31 11.07
CA VAL A 93 -7.37 5.58 11.05
C VAL A 93 -7.14 4.08 10.98
N MET A 94 -6.22 3.61 10.13
CA MET A 94 -5.88 2.19 10.00
C MET A 94 -5.34 1.61 11.33
N ALA A 95 -4.45 2.32 12.01
CA ALA A 95 -3.83 1.88 13.26
C ALA A 95 -4.80 1.97 14.46
N ASN A 96 -5.80 2.85 14.40
CA ASN A 96 -6.77 3.05 15.48
C ASN A 96 -7.99 2.13 15.39
N THR A 97 -7.96 1.07 14.57
CA THR A 97 -8.97 0.00 14.57
C THR A 97 -8.87 -0.86 15.84
N LYS A 98 -9.16 -0.26 17.00
CA LYS A 98 -9.36 -0.95 18.27
C LYS A 98 -10.77 -1.55 18.31
N ASN A 99 -10.96 -2.69 17.67
CA ASN A 99 -12.09 -3.57 18.01
C ASN A 99 -11.62 -4.74 18.88
N LYS A 100 -12.29 -4.81 20.03
CA LYS A 100 -12.24 -5.83 21.07
C LYS A 100 -12.31 -7.24 20.48
N VAL A 101 -11.25 -8.02 20.65
CA VAL A 101 -11.39 -9.48 20.79
C VAL A 101 -10.90 -9.79 22.18
N SER A 102 -11.78 -10.41 22.98
CA SER A 102 -11.44 -10.94 24.29
C SER A 102 -10.20 -11.82 24.18
N ARG A 103 -9.39 -11.81 25.23
CA ARG A 103 -8.41 -12.86 25.49
C ARG A 103 -8.96 -14.25 25.18
#